data_AF-A0A519Y0H5-F1
#
_entry.id   AF-A0A519Y0H5-F1
#
_cell.length_a   1.000
_cell.length_b   1.000
_cell.length_c   1.000
_cell.angle_alpha   90.00
_cell.angle_beta   90.00
_cell.angle_gamma   90.00
#
_symmetry.space_group_name_H-M   'P 1'
#
loop_
_entity.id
_entity.type
_entity.pdbx_description
1 polymer ?
#
loop_
_entity_poly.entity_id
_entity_poly.type
_entity_poly.pdbx_seq_one_letter_code
_entity_poly.pdbx_strand_id
1 'polypeptide(L)'
;VAQLFFTLNTISSLRYEGAEGIGRLLLAQRGHPNVEEVFALTCPTELSDYRAVRKLLEMTSHDVHLLADGEKVYALGRQVGHYDHAREDLFDIHFVKHYAWEFAHAGQVLLRSRYGLPTLPRPRLNRTRFKRDLKRTFDLHRADKVSHLWDVVLEASKQPKGTLLVITTEALAEADRLKLQCTLIEPVPLTPLITQLITSIDGAVLLDPDGYCYSIGVILDGKASGHGNGTRGARYNSAVRYVESSPYPCLVVVVSEDGMVDVLTKENLAESRQ
;
A
#
# COMPACT_ATOMS: atom_id res chain seq x y z
N VAL A 1 -7.74 -16.97 21.52
CA VAL A 1 -7.76 -15.89 20.50
C VAL A 1 -6.79 -14.75 20.83
N ALA A 2 -6.89 -14.09 22.00
CA ALA A 2 -5.99 -12.97 22.35
C ALA A 2 -4.49 -13.34 22.31
N GLN A 3 -4.13 -14.53 22.76
CA GLN A 3 -2.74 -14.97 22.83
C GLN A 3 -2.06 -15.08 21.46
N LEU A 4 -2.72 -15.69 20.47
CA LEU A 4 -2.17 -15.79 19.11
C LEU A 4 -1.93 -14.41 18.50
N PHE A 5 -2.85 -13.46 18.68
CA PHE A 5 -2.67 -12.10 18.19
C PHE A 5 -1.43 -11.42 18.80
N PHE A 6 -1.22 -11.56 20.11
CA PHE A 6 -0.02 -11.04 20.77
C PHE A 6 1.25 -11.73 20.25
N THR A 7 1.24 -13.05 20.11
CA THR A 7 2.35 -13.82 19.56
C THR A 7 2.75 -13.35 18.16
N LEU A 8 1.78 -13.21 17.24
CA LEU A 8 2.04 -12.74 15.88
C LEU A 8 2.53 -11.29 15.85
N ASN A 9 1.96 -10.42 16.69
CA ASN A 9 2.47 -9.05 16.86
C ASN A 9 3.93 -9.05 17.32
N THR A 10 4.27 -9.83 18.34
CA THR A 10 5.63 -9.90 18.87
C THR A 10 6.60 -10.42 17.80
N ILE A 11 6.26 -11.51 17.10
CA ILE A 11 7.08 -12.04 16.00
C ILE A 11 7.30 -10.98 14.92
N SER A 12 6.23 -10.28 14.48
CA SER A 12 6.32 -9.24 13.45
C SER A 12 7.21 -8.06 13.86
N SER A 13 7.32 -7.77 15.16
CA SER A 13 8.14 -6.68 15.69
C SER A 13 9.64 -7.03 15.73
N LEU A 14 10.03 -8.28 15.53
CA LEU A 14 11.43 -8.70 15.58
C LEU A 14 12.12 -8.54 14.22
N ARG A 15 13.40 -8.13 14.28
CA ARG A 15 14.31 -8.16 13.13
C ARG A 15 15.23 -9.38 13.22
N TYR A 16 15.71 -9.86 12.08
CA TYR A 16 16.73 -10.88 11.98
C TYR A 16 17.86 -10.35 11.10
N GLU A 17 19.10 -10.37 11.59
CA GLU A 17 20.28 -9.83 10.88
C GLU A 17 20.09 -8.39 10.33
N GLY A 18 19.27 -7.58 11.02
CA GLY A 18 18.96 -6.20 10.63
C GLY A 18 17.83 -6.05 9.61
N ALA A 19 17.42 -7.13 8.95
CA ALA A 19 16.32 -7.16 8.00
C ALA A 19 14.94 -7.26 8.69
N GLU A 20 13.92 -6.72 8.02
CA GLU A 20 12.52 -6.80 8.48
C GLU A 20 12.00 -8.24 8.42
N GLY A 21 11.04 -8.58 9.28
CA GLY A 21 10.35 -9.87 9.24
C GLY A 21 9.32 -9.93 8.13
N ILE A 22 9.75 -10.42 6.96
CA ILE A 22 8.86 -10.80 5.86
C ILE A 22 8.79 -12.32 5.81
N GLY A 23 7.59 -12.86 5.64
CA GLY A 23 7.41 -14.30 5.50
C GLY A 23 5.96 -14.73 5.68
N ARG A 24 5.68 -16.01 5.45
CA ARG A 24 4.32 -16.56 5.52
C ARG A 24 4.23 -17.77 6.42
N LEU A 25 3.09 -17.89 7.10
CA LEU A 25 2.73 -19.00 7.95
C LEU A 25 1.32 -19.47 7.57
N LEU A 26 1.15 -20.77 7.34
CA LEU A 26 -0.15 -21.43 7.22
C LEU A 26 -0.55 -21.97 8.59
N LEU A 27 -1.73 -21.57 9.02
CA LEU A 27 -2.34 -22.01 10.27
C LEU A 27 -3.47 -22.99 9.95
N ALA A 28 -3.28 -24.25 10.33
CA ALA A 28 -4.26 -25.33 10.18
C ALA A 28 -3.96 -26.49 11.13
N GLN A 29 -4.94 -27.37 11.35
CA GLN A 29 -4.67 -28.62 12.06
C GLN A 29 -3.63 -29.47 11.32
N ARG A 30 -2.83 -30.25 12.05
CA ARG A 30 -1.85 -31.15 11.45
C ARG A 30 -2.54 -32.20 10.58
N GLY A 31 -1.92 -32.53 9.44
CA GLY A 31 -2.49 -33.46 8.47
C GLY A 31 -3.64 -32.88 7.66
N HIS A 32 -3.80 -31.55 7.61
CA HIS A 32 -4.80 -30.90 6.78
C HIS A 32 -4.68 -31.34 5.31
N PRO A 33 -5.76 -31.77 4.64
CA PRO A 33 -5.69 -32.41 3.31
C PRO A 33 -5.21 -31.47 2.19
N ASN A 34 -5.30 -30.16 2.42
CA ASN A 34 -4.79 -29.13 1.48
C ASN A 34 -3.44 -28.57 1.89
N VAL A 35 -2.68 -29.25 2.76
CA VAL A 35 -1.33 -28.85 3.16
C VAL A 35 -0.37 -30.00 2.87
N GLU A 36 0.71 -29.70 2.17
CA GLU A 36 1.82 -30.63 1.92
C GLU A 36 3.05 -30.14 2.70
N GLU A 37 3.69 -31.05 3.43
CA GLU A 37 4.97 -30.80 4.09
C GLU A 37 6.11 -30.92 3.07
N VAL A 38 6.92 -29.87 2.96
CA VAL A 38 8.20 -29.93 2.22
C VAL A 38 9.24 -30.63 3.08
N PHE A 39 9.34 -30.25 4.35
CA PHE A 39 10.05 -31.01 5.38
C PHE A 39 9.51 -30.70 6.78
N ALA A 40 9.53 -31.71 7.65
CA ALA A 40 9.12 -31.60 9.05
C ALA A 40 10.29 -31.24 9.97
N LEU A 41 9.99 -30.53 11.06
CA LEU A 41 10.93 -30.31 12.15
C LEU A 41 10.86 -31.50 13.12
N THR A 42 12.01 -32.11 13.42
CA THR A 42 12.09 -33.18 14.42
C THR A 42 11.62 -32.71 15.80
N CYS A 43 11.93 -31.46 16.15
CA CYS A 43 11.48 -30.79 17.37
C CYS A 43 10.66 -29.56 16.96
N PRO A 44 9.31 -29.63 16.98
CA PRO A 44 8.45 -28.48 16.71
C PRO A 44 8.80 -27.30 17.62
N THR A 45 8.81 -26.10 17.04
CA THR A 45 9.15 -24.85 17.75
C THR A 45 7.89 -24.20 18.30
N GLU A 46 7.86 -23.90 19.60
CA GLU A 46 6.74 -23.17 20.21
C GLU A 46 6.59 -21.79 19.55
N LEU A 47 5.36 -21.39 19.23
CA LEU A 47 5.08 -20.06 18.67
C LEU A 47 5.47 -18.94 19.65
N SER A 48 5.50 -19.23 20.95
CA SER A 48 5.99 -18.31 21.99
C SER A 48 7.51 -18.12 21.97
N ASP A 49 8.27 -18.99 21.31
CA ASP A 49 9.69 -18.75 21.04
C ASP A 49 9.83 -17.83 19.82
N TYR A 50 9.51 -16.56 20.04
CA TYR A 50 9.40 -15.56 18.99
C TYR A 50 10.69 -15.42 18.16
N ARG A 51 11.87 -15.59 18.79
CA ARG A 51 13.17 -15.50 18.11
C ARG A 51 13.42 -16.72 17.23
N ALA A 52 13.10 -17.92 17.71
CA ALA A 52 13.21 -19.13 16.91
C ALA A 52 12.25 -19.09 15.71
N VAL A 53 10.98 -18.75 15.93
CA VAL A 53 9.99 -18.60 14.84
C VAL A 53 10.44 -17.54 13.84
N ARG A 54 10.93 -16.40 14.32
CA ARG A 54 11.47 -15.34 13.45
C ARG A 54 12.63 -15.86 12.59
N LYS A 55 13.54 -16.65 13.15
CA LYS A 55 14.62 -17.27 12.38
C LYS A 55 14.09 -18.26 11.34
N LEU A 56 13.06 -19.05 11.66
CA LEU A 56 12.46 -19.99 10.72
C LEU A 56 11.77 -19.28 9.54
N LEU A 57 11.17 -18.10 9.76
CA LEU A 57 10.53 -17.31 8.71
C LEU A 57 11.48 -16.94 7.55
N GLU A 58 12.80 -16.87 7.80
CA GLU A 58 13.81 -16.62 6.76
C GLU A 58 13.86 -17.71 5.68
N MET A 59 13.36 -18.91 5.99
CA MET A 59 13.31 -20.02 5.05
C MET A 59 12.01 -20.05 4.22
N THR A 60 11.12 -19.08 4.43
CA THR A 60 9.86 -18.99 3.68
C THR A 60 10.05 -18.27 2.34
N SER A 61 9.18 -18.57 1.39
CA SER A 61 9.13 -17.94 0.07
C SER A 61 7.68 -17.66 -0.32
N HIS A 62 7.44 -17.26 -1.58
CA HIS A 62 6.08 -17.09 -2.08
C HIS A 62 5.27 -18.39 -1.98
N ASP A 63 5.92 -19.55 -2.22
CA ASP A 63 5.26 -20.85 -2.33
C ASP A 63 5.53 -21.79 -1.14
N VAL A 64 6.51 -21.48 -0.28
CA VAL A 64 6.85 -22.29 0.90
C VAL A 64 6.65 -21.47 2.17
N HIS A 65 5.81 -21.96 3.07
CA HIS A 65 5.38 -21.27 4.28
C HIS A 65 5.74 -22.10 5.53
N LEU A 66 5.80 -21.46 6.69
CA LEU A 66 5.80 -22.19 7.96
C LEU A 66 4.44 -22.85 8.18
N LEU A 67 4.41 -24.10 8.61
CA LEU A 67 3.18 -24.77 9.00
C LEU A 67 3.04 -24.75 10.53
N ALA A 68 1.93 -24.21 11.03
CA ALA A 68 1.64 -24.17 12.46
C ALA A 68 0.23 -24.65 12.79
N ASP A 69 0.10 -25.24 13.98
CA ASP A 69 -1.16 -25.80 14.51
C ASP A 69 -1.86 -24.89 15.52
N GLY A 70 -1.36 -23.67 15.69
CA GLY A 70 -1.85 -22.68 16.65
C GLY A 70 -1.03 -22.61 17.94
N GLU A 71 -0.19 -23.61 18.20
CA GLU A 71 0.74 -23.61 19.33
C GLU A 71 2.20 -23.69 18.85
N LYS A 72 2.48 -24.51 17.83
CA LYS A 72 3.84 -24.82 17.38
C LYS A 72 3.96 -24.70 15.89
N VAL A 73 5.13 -24.24 15.44
CA VAL A 73 5.60 -24.45 14.07
C VAL A 73 6.19 -25.85 14.00
N TYR A 74 5.65 -26.70 13.12
CA TYR A 74 6.04 -28.11 13.05
C TYR A 74 6.72 -28.51 11.74
N ALA A 75 6.58 -27.71 10.67
CA ALA A 75 7.14 -28.02 9.36
C ALA A 75 7.27 -26.77 8.49
N LEU A 76 7.97 -26.90 7.37
CA LEU A 76 7.81 -26.02 6.22
C LEU A 76 7.00 -26.76 5.16
N GLY A 77 6.11 -26.06 4.49
CA GLY A 77 5.17 -26.68 3.58
C GLY A 77 4.49 -25.69 2.66
N ARG A 78 3.46 -26.15 1.97
CA ARG A 78 2.68 -25.34 1.03
C ARG A 78 1.24 -25.80 0.97
N GLN A 79 0.36 -24.91 0.54
CA GLN A 79 -1.01 -25.26 0.23
C GLN A 79 -1.06 -26.07 -1.08
N VAL A 80 -1.85 -27.14 -1.10
CA VAL A 80 -2.01 -28.03 -2.27
C VAL A 80 -3.48 -28.34 -2.57
N GLY A 81 -3.72 -28.72 -3.82
CA GLY A 81 -5.05 -29.09 -4.31
C GLY A 81 -6.04 -27.93 -4.32
N HIS A 82 -7.33 -28.26 -4.35
CA HIS A 82 -8.41 -27.30 -4.28
C HIS A 82 -8.97 -27.26 -2.85
N TYR A 83 -8.86 -26.12 -2.18
CA TYR A 83 -9.35 -25.93 -0.82
C TYR A 83 -10.80 -25.44 -0.86
N ASP A 84 -11.70 -26.15 -0.16
CA ASP A 84 -13.07 -25.71 0.05
C ASP A 84 -13.13 -24.57 1.06
N HIS A 85 -13.44 -23.37 0.58
CA HIS A 85 -13.49 -22.16 1.39
C HIS A 85 -14.54 -22.22 2.51
N ALA A 86 -15.60 -23.03 2.38
CA ALA A 86 -16.63 -23.16 3.41
C ALA A 86 -16.14 -23.83 4.70
N ARG A 87 -14.97 -24.49 4.67
CA ARG A 87 -14.43 -25.21 5.85
C ARG A 87 -13.82 -24.30 6.92
N GLU A 88 -13.34 -23.12 6.53
CA GLU A 88 -12.76 -22.14 7.46
C GLU A 88 -11.70 -22.71 8.43
N ASP A 89 -10.86 -23.65 7.97
CA ASP A 89 -9.88 -24.37 8.78
C ASP A 89 -8.43 -24.29 8.26
N LEU A 90 -8.20 -23.51 7.21
CA LEU A 90 -6.88 -23.16 6.67
C LEU A 90 -6.75 -21.64 6.50
N PHE A 91 -5.82 -21.03 7.24
CA PHE A 91 -5.59 -19.59 7.25
C PHE A 91 -4.15 -19.25 6.86
N ASP A 92 -3.97 -18.10 6.22
CA ASP A 92 -2.67 -17.52 5.88
C ASP A 92 -2.37 -16.34 6.80
N ILE A 93 -1.18 -16.36 7.39
CA ILE A 93 -0.61 -15.26 8.14
C ILE A 93 0.59 -14.75 7.36
N HIS A 94 0.49 -13.53 6.87
CA HIS A 94 1.53 -12.89 6.09
C HIS A 94 2.19 -11.78 6.90
N PHE A 95 3.46 -11.96 7.25
CA PHE A 95 4.31 -10.92 7.81
C PHE A 95 4.79 -10.04 6.66
N VAL A 96 4.30 -8.80 6.60
CA VAL A 96 4.43 -7.95 5.41
C VAL A 96 5.62 -7.00 5.52
N LYS A 97 5.80 -6.41 6.70
CA LYS A 97 6.86 -5.44 7.04
C LYS A 97 7.14 -5.52 8.54
N HIS A 98 8.16 -4.80 8.99
CA HIS A 98 8.43 -4.65 10.41
C HIS A 98 7.17 -4.18 11.18
N TYR A 99 6.79 -4.98 12.17
CA TYR A 99 5.64 -4.78 13.04
C TYR A 99 4.29 -4.69 12.31
N ALA A 100 4.20 -5.33 11.13
CA ALA A 100 2.99 -5.36 10.32
C ALA A 100 2.72 -6.76 9.74
N TRP A 101 1.52 -7.27 9.95
CA TRP A 101 1.10 -8.58 9.44
C TRP A 101 -0.38 -8.60 9.07
N GLU A 102 -0.75 -9.56 8.24
CA GLU A 102 -2.09 -9.79 7.73
C GLU A 102 -2.57 -11.19 8.10
N PHE A 103 -3.87 -11.30 8.38
CA PHE A 103 -4.58 -12.55 8.54
C PHE A 103 -5.55 -12.70 7.37
N ALA A 104 -5.45 -13.80 6.64
CA ALA A 104 -6.23 -14.07 5.46
C ALA A 104 -6.82 -15.48 5.47
N HIS A 105 -7.91 -15.64 4.74
CA HIS A 105 -8.56 -16.92 4.46
C HIS A 105 -9.00 -16.90 3.01
N ALA A 106 -8.79 -18.00 2.27
CA ALA A 106 -9.21 -18.11 0.87
C ALA A 106 -8.71 -16.96 -0.05
N GLY A 107 -7.53 -16.39 0.23
CA GLY A 107 -6.97 -15.25 -0.49
C GLY A 107 -7.59 -13.89 -0.13
N GLN A 108 -8.62 -13.86 0.72
CA GLN A 108 -9.19 -12.64 1.26
C GLN A 108 -8.50 -12.27 2.58
N VAL A 109 -7.90 -11.07 2.63
CA VAL A 109 -7.43 -10.50 3.89
C VAL A 109 -8.65 -10.17 4.75
N LEU A 110 -8.63 -10.63 6.00
CA LEU A 110 -9.68 -10.41 7.00
C LEU A 110 -9.27 -9.36 8.04
N LEU A 111 -7.98 -9.31 8.37
CA LEU A 111 -7.39 -8.41 9.36
C LEU A 111 -6.02 -7.96 8.90
N ARG A 112 -5.68 -6.69 9.15
CA ARG A 112 -4.30 -6.20 9.10
C ARG A 112 -3.94 -5.58 10.44
N SER A 113 -2.85 -6.03 11.04
CA SER A 113 -2.27 -5.41 12.24
C SER A 113 -1.06 -4.57 11.84
N ARG A 114 -0.95 -3.35 12.38
CA ARG A 114 0.25 -2.51 12.28
C ARG A 114 0.55 -1.92 13.64
N TYR A 115 1.78 -2.08 14.12
CA TYR A 115 2.22 -1.59 15.43
C TYR A 115 1.29 -2.04 16.57
N GLY A 116 0.80 -3.29 16.50
CA GLY A 116 -0.11 -3.86 17.48
C GLY A 116 -1.57 -3.41 17.38
N LEU A 117 -1.91 -2.56 16.40
CA LEU A 117 -3.27 -2.06 16.19
C LEU A 117 -3.98 -2.86 15.09
N PRO A 118 -5.03 -3.64 15.43
CA PRO A 118 -5.82 -4.38 14.46
C PRO A 118 -6.74 -3.44 13.67
N THR A 119 -6.78 -3.60 12.35
CA THR A 119 -7.66 -2.85 11.45
C THR A 119 -8.28 -3.78 10.41
N LEU A 120 -9.50 -3.47 9.98
CA LEU A 120 -10.07 -4.13 8.81
C LEU A 120 -9.25 -3.76 7.56
N PRO A 121 -9.03 -4.69 6.64
CA PRO A 121 -8.36 -4.42 5.39
C PRO A 121 -9.20 -3.45 4.58
N ARG A 122 -8.79 -2.20 4.56
CA ARG A 122 -9.40 -1.17 3.72
C ARG A 122 -8.70 -1.20 2.36
N PRO A 123 -9.45 -1.17 1.24
CA PRO A 123 -8.83 -0.95 -0.05
C PRO A 123 -8.02 0.34 0.01
N ARG A 124 -6.74 0.25 -0.39
CA ARG A 124 -5.77 1.36 -0.36
C ARG A 124 -6.33 2.62 -1.05
N LEU A 125 -7.18 2.40 -2.06
CA LEU A 125 -7.89 3.42 -2.81
C LEU A 125 -9.32 2.94 -3.09
N ASN A 126 -10.32 3.81 -2.89
CA ASN A 126 -11.72 3.51 -3.18
C ASN A 126 -12.13 4.11 -4.52
N ARG A 127 -12.48 3.27 -5.51
CA ARG A 127 -12.83 3.68 -6.87
C ARG A 127 -14.03 4.60 -6.95
N THR A 128 -15.06 4.35 -6.14
CA THR A 128 -16.26 5.18 -6.10
C THR A 128 -15.96 6.56 -5.54
N ARG A 129 -15.16 6.62 -4.47
CA ARG A 129 -14.70 7.89 -3.90
C ARG A 129 -13.83 8.66 -4.89
N PHE A 130 -12.84 8.00 -5.51
CA PHE A 130 -11.96 8.64 -6.49
C PHE A 130 -12.73 9.19 -7.68
N LYS A 131 -13.69 8.43 -8.23
CA LYS A 131 -14.59 8.90 -9.29
C LYS A 131 -15.40 10.12 -8.86
N ARG A 132 -15.91 10.13 -7.63
CA ARG A 132 -16.65 11.27 -7.08
C ARG A 132 -15.76 12.51 -6.96
N ASP A 133 -14.53 12.34 -6.49
CA ASP A 133 -13.58 13.44 -6.30
C ASP A 133 -13.17 14.02 -7.67
N LEU A 134 -12.87 13.18 -8.68
CA LEU A 134 -12.65 13.63 -10.07
C LEU A 134 -13.85 14.40 -10.64
N LYS A 135 -15.07 13.92 -10.40
CA LYS A 135 -16.30 14.60 -10.85
C LYS A 135 -16.46 15.96 -10.16
N ARG A 136 -16.22 16.06 -8.85
CA ARG A 136 -16.37 17.32 -8.11
C ARG A 136 -15.30 18.34 -8.47
N THR A 137 -14.06 17.90 -8.65
CA THR A 137 -12.93 18.80 -8.92
C THR A 137 -12.87 19.23 -10.40
N PHE A 138 -13.12 18.33 -11.35
CA PHE A 138 -12.89 18.60 -12.78
C PHE A 138 -14.15 18.57 -13.66
N ASP A 139 -15.34 18.34 -13.07
CA ASP A 139 -16.57 18.02 -13.81
C ASP A 139 -16.40 16.85 -14.80
N LEU A 140 -15.53 15.89 -14.45
CA LEU A 140 -15.16 14.79 -15.33
C LEU A 140 -16.19 13.65 -15.28
N HIS A 141 -17.02 13.52 -16.32
CA HIS A 141 -18.06 12.47 -16.42
C HIS A 141 -17.67 11.30 -17.32
N ARG A 142 -16.72 11.51 -18.23
CA ARG A 142 -16.31 10.53 -19.25
C ARG A 142 -15.69 9.28 -18.60
N ALA A 143 -16.35 8.14 -18.79
CA ALA A 143 -16.00 6.88 -18.12
C ALA A 143 -14.61 6.36 -18.53
N ASP A 144 -14.23 6.55 -19.78
CA ASP A 144 -12.92 6.19 -20.33
C ASP A 144 -11.79 6.99 -19.65
N LYS A 145 -11.94 8.31 -19.53
CA LYS A 145 -10.96 9.18 -18.85
C LYS A 145 -10.84 8.87 -17.36
N VAL A 146 -11.97 8.65 -16.68
CA VAL A 146 -11.98 8.25 -15.26
C VAL A 146 -11.29 6.90 -15.06
N SER A 147 -11.51 5.93 -15.96
CA SER A 147 -10.83 4.64 -15.89
C SER A 147 -9.33 4.78 -16.14
N HIS A 148 -8.94 5.59 -17.12
CA HIS A 148 -7.53 5.84 -17.42
C HIS A 148 -6.78 6.43 -16.21
N LEU A 149 -7.30 7.49 -15.60
CA LEU A 149 -6.70 8.08 -14.40
C LEU A 149 -6.69 7.11 -13.21
N TRP A 150 -7.72 6.27 -13.08
CA TRP A 150 -7.74 5.22 -12.08
C TRP A 150 -6.59 4.22 -12.27
N ASP A 151 -6.35 3.78 -13.49
CA ASP A 151 -5.28 2.84 -13.83
C ASP A 151 -3.89 3.46 -13.58
N VAL A 152 -3.71 4.75 -13.89
CA VAL A 152 -2.50 5.52 -13.56
C VAL A 152 -2.24 5.54 -12.06
N VAL A 153 -3.25 5.88 -11.24
CA VAL A 153 -3.09 5.92 -9.79
C VAL A 153 -2.83 4.52 -9.22
N LEU A 154 -3.54 3.52 -9.72
CA LEU A 154 -3.35 2.14 -9.30
C LEU A 154 -1.92 1.66 -9.61
N GLU A 155 -1.40 2.00 -10.79
CA GLU A 155 -0.03 1.66 -11.17
C GLU A 155 1.01 2.39 -10.32
N ALA A 156 0.84 3.69 -10.10
CA ALA A 156 1.70 4.47 -9.21
C ALA A 156 1.70 3.93 -7.77
N SER A 157 0.58 3.35 -7.31
CA SER A 157 0.48 2.76 -5.97
C SER A 157 1.32 1.49 -5.76
N LYS A 158 1.86 0.92 -6.84
CA LYS A 158 2.74 -0.25 -6.80
C LYS A 158 4.21 0.12 -6.58
N GLN A 159 4.56 1.40 -6.66
CA GLN A 159 5.92 1.85 -6.42
C GLN A 159 6.38 1.49 -4.99
N PRO A 160 7.63 1.01 -4.82
CA PRO A 160 8.14 0.67 -3.50
C PRO A 160 8.39 1.91 -2.64
N LYS A 161 8.62 3.06 -3.29
CA LYS A 161 8.83 4.37 -2.65
C LYS A 161 7.57 5.22 -2.72
N GLY A 162 7.45 6.16 -1.80
CA GLY A 162 6.34 7.11 -1.81
C GLY A 162 6.29 7.92 -3.11
N THR A 163 5.11 8.00 -3.71
CA THR A 163 4.87 8.63 -5.03
C THR A 163 3.87 9.77 -4.89
N LEU A 164 4.00 10.81 -5.72
CA LEU A 164 3.12 11.96 -5.70
C LEU A 164 2.64 12.27 -7.13
N LEU A 165 1.33 12.21 -7.34
CA LEU A 165 0.69 12.58 -8.62
C LEU A 165 -0.11 13.86 -8.42
N VAL A 166 0.09 14.86 -9.28
CA VAL A 166 -0.67 16.11 -9.27
C VAL A 166 -1.47 16.20 -10.56
N ILE A 167 -2.79 16.20 -10.43
CA ILE A 167 -3.73 16.37 -11.53
C ILE A 167 -4.28 17.78 -11.45
N THR A 168 -4.13 18.57 -12.50
CA THR A 168 -4.63 19.96 -12.55
C THR A 168 -5.06 20.32 -13.96
N THR A 169 -6.11 21.14 -14.11
CA THR A 169 -6.59 21.59 -15.43
C THR A 169 -5.55 22.41 -16.19
N GLU A 170 -4.62 23.04 -15.48
CA GLU A 170 -3.58 23.92 -16.04
C GLU A 170 -2.18 23.29 -15.93
N ALA A 171 -2.07 21.99 -16.21
CA ALA A 171 -0.83 21.23 -16.03
C ALA A 171 0.34 21.77 -16.86
N LEU A 172 0.08 22.22 -18.10
CA LEU A 172 1.10 22.84 -18.95
C LEU A 172 1.61 24.16 -18.37
N ALA A 173 0.70 25.02 -17.92
CA ALA A 173 1.06 26.32 -17.34
C ALA A 173 1.81 26.16 -16.00
N GLU A 174 1.37 25.21 -15.16
CA GLU A 174 2.06 24.87 -13.92
C GLU A 174 3.45 24.27 -14.17
N ALA A 175 3.61 23.44 -15.21
CA ALA A 175 4.92 22.92 -15.61
C ALA A 175 5.88 24.06 -15.98
N ASP A 176 5.44 25.04 -16.79
CA ASP A 176 6.29 26.20 -17.13
C ASP A 176 6.59 27.10 -15.92
N ARG A 177 5.60 27.34 -15.05
CA ARG A 177 5.79 28.11 -13.81
C ARG A 177 6.84 27.46 -12.89
N LEU A 178 6.82 26.13 -12.80
CA LEU A 178 7.71 25.33 -11.94
C LEU A 178 8.96 24.81 -12.67
N LYS A 179 9.26 25.26 -13.88
CA LYS A 179 10.34 24.69 -14.73
C LYS A 179 11.74 24.67 -14.13
N LEU A 180 12.03 25.55 -13.17
CA LEU A 180 13.31 25.57 -12.45
C LEU A 180 13.36 24.56 -11.27
N GLN A 181 12.25 23.88 -11.01
CA GLN A 181 12.01 22.96 -9.89
C GLN A 181 11.44 21.62 -10.37
N CYS A 182 11.57 21.31 -11.66
CA CYS A 182 11.14 20.05 -12.23
C CYS A 182 11.96 19.73 -13.50
N THR A 183 11.72 18.56 -14.07
CA THR A 183 12.15 18.23 -15.44
C THR A 183 10.94 18.31 -16.36
N LEU A 184 10.97 19.23 -17.32
CA LEU A 184 9.96 19.30 -18.39
C LEU A 184 10.13 18.13 -19.34
N ILE A 185 9.01 17.57 -19.78
CA ILE A 185 8.98 16.55 -20.83
C ILE A 185 7.99 16.96 -21.92
N GLU A 186 8.14 16.41 -23.12
CA GLU A 186 7.08 16.51 -24.10
C GLU A 186 5.81 15.83 -23.57
N PRO A 187 4.62 16.42 -23.76
CA PRO A 187 3.38 15.86 -23.24
C PRO A 187 3.19 14.40 -23.68
N VAL A 188 3.09 13.50 -22.71
CA VAL A 188 3.00 12.06 -22.96
C VAL A 188 1.83 11.44 -22.20
N PRO A 189 0.98 10.62 -22.84
CA PRO A 189 -0.12 9.95 -22.15
C PRO A 189 0.43 8.86 -21.21
N LEU A 190 -0.08 8.80 -19.99
CA LEU A 190 0.40 7.88 -18.97
C LEU A 190 -0.16 6.47 -19.17
N THR A 191 0.62 5.63 -19.85
CA THR A 191 0.42 4.17 -19.86
C THR A 191 1.01 3.54 -18.60
N PRO A 192 0.64 2.29 -18.23
CA PRO A 192 1.21 1.63 -17.05
C PRO A 192 2.74 1.60 -17.03
N LEU A 193 3.37 1.32 -18.18
CA LEU A 193 4.83 1.33 -18.32
C LEU A 193 5.41 2.73 -18.05
N ILE A 194 4.85 3.76 -18.67
CA ILE A 194 5.34 5.14 -18.51
C ILE A 194 5.14 5.60 -17.08
N THR A 195 3.99 5.31 -16.46
CA THR A 195 3.72 5.60 -15.06
C THR A 195 4.80 5.00 -14.17
N GLN A 196 5.16 3.72 -14.35
CA GLN A 196 6.22 3.09 -13.56
C GLN A 196 7.57 3.80 -13.71
N LEU A 197 7.95 4.17 -14.94
CA LEU A 197 9.22 4.83 -15.21
C LEU A 197 9.30 6.21 -14.56
N ILE A 198 8.29 7.06 -14.76
CA ILE A 198 8.35 8.45 -14.30
C ILE A 198 8.10 8.60 -12.79
N THR A 199 7.40 7.66 -12.17
CA THR A 199 7.16 7.67 -10.71
C THR A 199 8.32 7.07 -9.91
N SER A 200 9.36 6.57 -10.58
CA SER A 200 10.54 6.01 -9.93
C SER A 200 11.52 7.05 -9.35
N ILE A 201 11.34 8.32 -9.72
CA ILE A 201 12.17 9.44 -9.25
C ILE A 201 11.50 10.20 -8.09
N ASP A 202 12.29 10.95 -7.34
CA ASP A 202 11.77 11.83 -6.29
C ASP A 202 11.07 13.06 -6.87
N GLY A 203 10.08 13.57 -6.14
CA GLY A 203 9.22 14.68 -6.56
C GLY A 203 7.84 14.22 -7.03
N ALA A 204 7.08 15.14 -7.61
CA ALA A 204 5.75 14.87 -8.14
C ALA A 204 5.76 14.68 -9.65
N VAL A 205 4.74 13.97 -10.15
CA VAL A 205 4.40 13.89 -11.57
C VAL A 205 3.21 14.82 -11.80
N LEU A 206 3.33 15.74 -12.75
CA LEU A 206 2.29 16.72 -13.07
C LEU A 206 1.57 16.31 -14.35
N LEU A 207 0.27 16.09 -14.24
CA LEU A 207 -0.59 15.66 -15.33
C LEU A 207 -1.89 16.47 -15.40
N ASP A 208 -2.54 16.42 -16.56
CA ASP A 208 -3.87 16.98 -16.76
C ASP A 208 -4.98 15.95 -16.50
N PRO A 209 -6.27 16.35 -16.49
CA PRO A 209 -7.40 15.44 -16.34
C PRO A 209 -7.60 14.45 -17.52
N ASP A 210 -6.84 14.61 -18.60
CA ASP A 210 -6.86 13.72 -19.76
C ASP A 210 -5.80 12.62 -19.66
N GLY A 211 -4.91 12.70 -18.66
CA GLY A 211 -3.87 11.71 -18.38
C GLY A 211 -2.54 12.00 -19.08
N TYR A 212 -2.35 13.21 -19.61
CA TYR A 212 -1.08 13.63 -20.18
C TYR A 212 -0.16 14.19 -19.11
N CYS A 213 1.07 13.71 -19.05
CA CYS A 213 2.11 14.21 -18.17
C CYS A 213 2.95 15.28 -18.86
N TYR A 214 3.21 16.38 -18.15
CA TYR A 214 3.92 17.56 -18.66
C TYR A 214 5.28 17.77 -17.98
N SER A 215 5.44 17.31 -16.75
CA SER A 215 6.71 17.40 -16.03
C SER A 215 6.82 16.35 -14.94
N ILE A 216 8.05 15.96 -14.65
CA ILE A 216 8.40 14.92 -13.66
C ILE A 216 9.38 15.49 -12.64
N GLY A 217 9.41 14.87 -11.45
CA GLY A 217 10.27 15.31 -10.35
C GLY A 217 9.96 16.71 -9.85
N VAL A 218 8.69 17.10 -9.91
CA VAL A 218 8.23 18.44 -9.54
C VAL A 218 8.34 18.62 -8.03
N ILE A 219 9.04 19.67 -7.60
CA ILE A 219 9.03 20.13 -6.22
C ILE A 219 7.83 21.06 -6.07
N LEU A 220 6.81 20.61 -5.33
CA LEU A 220 5.62 21.41 -5.11
C LEU A 220 5.91 22.57 -4.16
N ASP A 221 5.48 23.75 -4.56
CA ASP A 221 5.42 24.93 -3.70
C ASP A 221 4.10 24.96 -2.91
N GLY A 222 3.96 25.98 -2.06
CA GLY A 222 2.72 26.22 -1.34
C GLY A 222 2.94 27.01 -0.05
N LYS A 223 1.85 27.57 0.48
CA LYS A 223 1.87 28.36 1.71
C LYS A 223 1.55 27.47 2.91
N ALA A 224 2.23 27.71 4.04
CA ALA A 224 1.87 27.05 5.29
C ALA A 224 0.41 27.35 5.66
N SER A 225 -0.30 26.35 6.16
CA SER A 225 -1.72 26.41 6.45
C SER A 225 -2.06 25.68 7.75
N GLY A 226 -3.30 25.85 8.22
CA GLY A 226 -3.83 25.12 9.38
C GLY A 226 -4.11 23.64 9.11
N HIS A 227 -3.97 23.14 7.88
CA HIS A 227 -4.19 21.71 7.56
C HIS A 227 -2.89 20.89 7.59
N GLY A 228 -1.76 21.52 7.91
CA GLY A 228 -0.51 20.80 8.15
C GLY A 228 -0.65 19.79 9.29
N ASN A 229 -0.05 18.61 9.13
CA ASN A 229 -0.06 17.56 10.16
C ASN A 229 1.38 17.11 10.43
N GLY A 230 1.90 17.43 11.61
CA GLY A 230 3.27 17.10 12.04
C GLY A 230 3.52 15.61 12.23
N THR A 231 2.48 14.78 12.32
CA THR A 231 2.60 13.32 12.37
C THR A 231 2.72 12.68 10.98
N ARG A 232 2.55 13.47 9.90
CA ARG A 232 2.62 13.03 8.51
C ARG A 232 3.90 13.52 7.84
N GLY A 233 4.37 12.80 6.83
CA GLY A 233 5.62 13.09 6.13
C GLY A 233 5.59 14.37 5.27
N ALA A 234 6.76 14.74 4.75
CA ALA A 234 6.94 15.93 3.91
C ALA A 234 6.08 15.91 2.64
N ARG A 235 6.03 14.79 1.90
CA ARG A 235 5.19 14.66 0.67
C ARG A 235 3.72 15.00 0.93
N TYR A 236 3.14 14.45 2.00
CA TYR A 236 1.76 14.71 2.37
C TYR A 236 1.56 16.20 2.68
N ASN A 237 2.44 16.79 3.50
CA ASN A 237 2.32 18.18 3.87
C ASN A 237 2.54 19.15 2.69
N SER A 238 3.47 18.85 1.77
CA SER A 238 3.64 19.63 0.53
C SER A 238 2.40 19.54 -0.36
N ALA A 239 1.80 18.36 -0.49
CA ALA A 239 0.57 18.17 -1.25
C ALA A 239 -0.59 18.99 -0.69
N VAL A 240 -0.78 18.99 0.64
CA VAL A 240 -1.80 19.80 1.32
C VAL A 240 -1.62 21.29 1.00
N ARG A 241 -0.39 21.81 1.18
CA ARG A 241 -0.09 23.22 0.92
C ARG A 241 -0.33 23.59 -0.54
N TYR A 242 0.10 22.73 -1.47
CA TYR A 242 -0.09 22.95 -2.90
C TYR A 242 -1.57 23.00 -3.28
N VAL A 243 -2.37 22.02 -2.84
CA VAL A 243 -3.82 21.97 -3.10
C VAL A 243 -4.53 23.21 -2.58
N GLU A 244 -4.18 23.69 -1.39
CA GLU A 244 -4.78 24.90 -0.82
C GLU A 244 -4.38 26.17 -1.57
N SER A 245 -3.10 26.32 -1.90
CA SER A 245 -2.62 27.53 -2.56
C SER A 245 -2.86 27.56 -4.07
N SER A 246 -3.14 26.41 -4.69
CA SER A 246 -3.33 26.33 -6.14
C SER A 246 -4.56 27.16 -6.55
N PRO A 247 -4.45 28.06 -7.55
CA PRO A 247 -5.60 28.80 -8.04
C PRO A 247 -6.50 27.94 -8.94
N TYR A 248 -6.03 26.78 -9.38
CA TYR A 248 -6.72 25.92 -10.34
C TYR A 248 -7.41 24.75 -9.65
N PRO A 249 -8.43 24.15 -10.28
CA PRO A 249 -8.92 22.85 -9.90
C PRO A 249 -7.77 21.84 -9.87
N CYS A 250 -7.56 21.22 -8.72
CA CYS A 250 -6.41 20.39 -8.46
C CYS A 250 -6.78 19.21 -7.56
N LEU A 251 -6.30 18.04 -7.94
CA LEU A 251 -6.38 16.80 -7.19
C LEU A 251 -4.97 16.22 -7.07
N VAL A 252 -4.51 16.03 -5.84
CA VAL A 252 -3.19 15.43 -5.57
C VAL A 252 -3.38 14.05 -4.95
N VAL A 253 -2.71 13.06 -5.52
CA VAL A 253 -2.66 11.71 -4.98
C VAL A 253 -1.30 11.47 -4.33
N VAL A 254 -1.33 11.20 -3.03
CA VAL A 254 -0.16 10.87 -2.23
C VAL A 254 -0.14 9.37 -1.99
N VAL A 255 0.84 8.68 -2.56
CA VAL A 255 1.13 7.27 -2.25
C VAL A 255 2.27 7.26 -1.23
N SER A 256 2.03 6.63 -0.09
CA SER A 256 3.04 6.44 0.94
C SER A 256 3.83 5.14 0.74
N GLU A 257 5.01 5.06 1.34
CA GLU A 257 5.89 3.88 1.29
C GLU A 257 5.25 2.62 1.90
N ASP A 258 4.27 2.79 2.80
CA ASP A 258 3.51 1.70 3.39
C ASP A 258 2.28 1.29 2.56
N GLY A 259 2.11 1.94 1.40
CA GLY A 259 1.06 1.66 0.42
C GLY A 259 -0.27 2.36 0.68
N MET A 260 -0.39 3.21 1.71
CA MET A 260 -1.59 4.04 1.87
C MET A 260 -1.66 5.10 0.78
N VAL A 261 -2.85 5.31 0.22
CA VAL A 261 -3.11 6.30 -0.82
C VAL A 261 -4.09 7.35 -0.29
N ASP A 262 -3.66 8.60 -0.28
CA ASP A 262 -4.49 9.75 0.08
C ASP A 262 -4.83 10.56 -1.18
N VAL A 263 -6.10 10.91 -1.32
CA VAL A 263 -6.61 11.77 -2.41
C VAL A 263 -7.01 13.11 -1.83
N LEU A 264 -6.27 14.15 -2.18
CA LEU A 264 -6.41 15.50 -1.64
C LEU A 264 -7.00 16.42 -2.70
N THR A 265 -8.06 17.12 -2.33
CA THR A 265 -8.69 18.20 -3.10
C THR A 265 -9.06 19.33 -2.13
N LYS A 266 -9.38 20.52 -2.63
CA LYS A 266 -9.82 21.62 -1.76
C LYS A 266 -11.09 21.26 -0.97
N GLU A 267 -12.01 20.54 -1.61
CA GLU A 267 -13.26 20.08 -0.98
C GLU A 267 -12.97 19.08 0.14
N ASN A 268 -12.10 18.09 -0.11
CA ASN A 268 -11.73 17.08 0.89
C ASN A 268 -11.04 17.71 2.11
N LEU A 269 -10.21 18.74 1.90
CA LEU A 269 -9.55 19.46 3.00
C LEU A 269 -10.56 20.29 3.80
N ALA A 270 -11.51 20.97 3.13
CA ALA A 270 -12.54 21.73 3.81
C ALA A 270 -13.47 20.86 4.66
N GLU A 271 -13.85 19.67 4.17
CA GLU A 271 -14.68 18.69 4.90
C GLU A 271 -13.96 18.17 6.17
N SER A 272 -12.63 18.08 6.17
CA SER A 272 -11.86 17.61 7.33
C SER A 272 -11.78 18.58 8.52
N ARG A 273 -12.26 19.82 8.36
CA ARG A 273 -12.34 20.83 9.43
C ARG A 273 -13.64 20.78 10.25
N GLN A 274 -14.64 20.03 9.79
CA GLN A 274 -15.93 19.86 10.45
C GLN A 274 -15.93 18.61 11.33
#